data_AF-A0A813GJE2-F1
#
_entry.id   AF-A0A813GJE2-F1
#
_cell.length_a   1.000
_cell.length_b   1.000
_cell.length_c   1.000
_cell.angle_alpha   90.00
_cell.angle_beta   90.00
_cell.angle_gamma   90.00
#
_symmetry.space_group_name_H-M   'P 1'
#
loop_
_entity.id
_entity.type
_entity.pdbx_description
1 polymer ?
#
loop_
_entity_poly.entity_id
_entity_poly.type
_entity_poly.pdbx_seq_one_letter_code
_entity_poly.pdbx_strand_id
1 'polypeptide(L)'
;MPMLARHALEAHGLQMGGFGSGAAGHEVPEPLGAPDCEGAGPKQRVTRLRLPNGEICLVCPVCGSELPDDEAAFLEHVASSHGRALAAPGGKVGGESDHLDMLHQSSSEHWYPRRDEALRQLHVISLGSFCGMKFSIQRLGLGDAHLPFDWIRSTSEGVAKFVRNGFQGFFSVATACDVPSAGMRVHRAQHHSFWHDDVSQLEVREKMKRRVARFLALADEEAAQAANTDGSAGSTSCLRDLLFVRSCACTEELRHLEQLYAALSERFGSSAAERPRRVLLAVVVDGQDHYEGPIFHASLPGVLLIAQPLASDEEAMAGEAYCRAVATACDAALEADKDFSGGFALSSSSADSRARPPLQSAAELLDGTEPLAFCAAGLQSGFGDLSCFEVPGLPHVDLEG
;
A
#
# COMPACT_ATOMS: atom_id res chain seq x y z
N MET A 1 -18.65 45.73 24.67
CA MET A 1 -18.17 44.37 24.35
C MET A 1 -19.37 43.44 24.24
N PRO A 2 -20.08 43.37 23.10
CA PRO A 2 -21.08 42.32 22.94
C PRO A 2 -20.38 41.05 22.42
N MET A 3 -20.58 39.93 23.12
CA MET A 3 -20.30 38.60 22.59
C MET A 3 -21.15 38.40 21.33
N LEU A 4 -20.49 38.23 20.19
CA LEU A 4 -21.14 37.85 18.93
C LEU A 4 -21.61 36.39 19.05
N ALA A 5 -22.93 36.21 18.99
CA ALA A 5 -23.56 34.91 18.91
C ALA A 5 -23.20 34.25 17.56
N ARG A 6 -22.48 33.11 17.62
CA ARG A 6 -22.28 32.21 16.49
C ARG A 6 -23.62 31.54 16.18
N HIS A 7 -24.22 31.87 15.06
CA HIS A 7 -25.36 31.12 14.53
C HIS A 7 -24.84 29.90 13.78
N ALA A 8 -24.90 28.72 14.40
CA ALA A 8 -24.77 27.47 13.67
C ALA A 8 -25.96 27.35 12.72
N LEU A 9 -25.70 27.30 11.42
CA LEU A 9 -26.69 26.81 10.47
C LEU A 9 -26.90 25.32 10.71
N GLU A 10 -28.11 24.85 10.38
CA GLU A 10 -28.49 23.45 10.43
C GLU A 10 -27.34 22.56 9.98
N ALA A 11 -26.88 21.72 10.91
CA ALA A 11 -25.87 20.75 10.60
C ALA A 11 -26.52 19.73 9.66
N HIS A 12 -26.26 19.88 8.35
CA HIS A 12 -26.56 18.84 7.39
C HIS A 12 -25.92 17.56 7.89
N GLY A 13 -26.74 16.65 8.41
CA GLY A 13 -26.33 15.28 8.54
C GLY A 13 -25.99 14.83 7.13
N LEU A 14 -24.76 14.37 6.92
CA LEU A 14 -24.56 13.32 5.95
C LEU A 14 -25.44 12.17 6.42
N GLN A 15 -26.61 12.05 5.80
CA GLN A 15 -27.66 11.16 6.22
C GLN A 15 -28.02 10.31 5.02
N MET A 16 -27.88 9.00 5.18
CA MET A 16 -28.50 8.03 4.29
C MET A 16 -30.01 8.13 4.48
N GLY A 17 -30.71 8.21 3.35
CA GLY A 17 -32.15 8.50 3.31
C GLY A 17 -32.98 7.53 4.13
N GLY A 18 -34.01 8.08 4.78
CA GLY A 18 -35.11 7.31 5.33
C GLY A 18 -36.35 8.20 5.40
N PHE A 19 -37.38 7.85 4.65
CA PHE A 19 -38.81 8.14 4.84
C PHE A 19 -39.56 7.12 3.97
N GLY A 20 -40.71 6.55 4.30
CA GLY A 20 -41.68 6.68 5.38
C GLY A 20 -42.84 5.70 5.06
N SER A 21 -43.58 5.27 6.07
CA SER A 21 -44.58 4.19 6.00
C SER A 21 -45.82 4.50 5.14
N GLY A 22 -46.40 3.48 4.50
CA GLY A 22 -47.74 3.52 3.90
C GLY A 22 -48.24 2.14 3.46
N ALA A 23 -49.40 1.73 3.99
CA ALA A 23 -50.00 0.40 3.96
C ALA A 23 -50.38 -0.20 2.58
N ALA A 24 -50.36 -1.55 2.58
CA ALA A 24 -51.26 -2.52 1.95
C ALA A 24 -51.49 -2.52 0.43
N GLY A 25 -51.10 -3.63 -0.22
CA GLY A 25 -51.81 -4.18 -1.37
C GLY A 25 -50.93 -4.81 -2.46
N HIS A 26 -51.10 -6.13 -2.63
CA HIS A 26 -50.77 -6.97 -3.79
C HIS A 26 -49.32 -7.38 -4.07
N GLU A 27 -49.13 -8.71 -4.08
CA GLU A 27 -47.92 -9.46 -4.39
C GLU A 27 -47.49 -9.33 -5.86
N VAL A 28 -46.24 -8.92 -6.07
CA VAL A 28 -45.42 -9.15 -7.28
C VAL A 28 -44.01 -9.52 -6.77
N PRO A 29 -43.29 -10.48 -7.39
CA PRO A 29 -41.97 -10.88 -6.90
C PRO A 29 -40.95 -9.75 -7.09
N GLU A 30 -40.34 -9.30 -6.00
CA GLU A 30 -39.25 -8.32 -6.01
C GLU A 30 -37.94 -8.91 -6.56
N PRO A 31 -37.10 -8.09 -7.22
CA PRO A 31 -35.74 -8.46 -7.58
C PRO A 31 -34.88 -8.58 -6.31
N LEU A 32 -33.99 -9.57 -6.29
CA LEU A 32 -33.01 -9.82 -5.23
C LEU A 32 -32.25 -8.53 -4.90
N GLY A 33 -32.54 -7.95 -3.72
CA GLY A 33 -31.79 -6.83 -3.16
C GLY A 33 -30.34 -7.22 -2.93
N ALA A 34 -29.43 -6.33 -3.33
CA ALA A 34 -28.02 -6.47 -2.99
C ALA A 34 -27.83 -6.44 -1.46
N PRO A 35 -26.90 -7.21 -0.89
CA PRO A 35 -26.67 -7.21 0.54
C PRO A 35 -26.17 -5.84 1.04
N ASP A 36 -26.78 -5.35 2.11
CA ASP A 36 -26.32 -4.18 2.84
C ASP A 36 -24.92 -4.46 3.41
N CYS A 37 -23.93 -3.65 3.03
CA CYS A 37 -22.58 -3.72 3.59
C CYS A 37 -22.57 -3.14 5.02
N GLU A 38 -22.94 -3.95 6.01
CA GLU A 38 -22.79 -3.63 7.45
C GLU A 38 -21.31 -3.76 7.88
N GLY A 39 -20.51 -2.71 7.67
CA GLY A 39 -19.08 -2.75 8.05
C GLY A 39 -18.34 -1.40 8.00
N ALA A 40 -19.01 -0.28 8.23
CA ALA A 40 -18.36 1.04 8.19
C ALA A 40 -17.89 1.48 9.58
N GLY A 41 -16.62 1.87 9.70
CA GLY A 41 -16.01 2.39 10.93
C GLY A 41 -16.67 3.66 11.50
N PRO A 42 -16.14 4.22 12.61
CA PRO A 42 -16.79 5.30 13.36
C PRO A 42 -17.00 6.55 12.50
N LYS A 43 -18.27 6.91 12.30
CA LYS A 43 -18.69 8.05 11.48
C LYS A 43 -18.24 9.38 12.12
N GLN A 44 -17.45 10.17 11.41
CA GLN A 44 -17.11 11.54 11.81
C GLN A 44 -18.04 12.55 11.14
N ARG A 45 -18.58 13.48 11.94
CA ARG A 45 -19.45 14.54 11.44
C ARG A 45 -18.61 15.77 11.08
N VAL A 46 -18.53 16.10 9.80
CA VAL A 46 -17.94 17.36 9.33
C VAL A 46 -18.95 18.48 9.55
N THR A 47 -18.53 19.57 10.19
CA THR A 47 -19.41 20.72 10.46
C THR A 47 -19.23 21.75 9.35
N ARG A 48 -20.32 22.13 8.66
CA ARG A 48 -20.35 23.31 7.79
C ARG A 48 -20.77 24.53 8.60
N LEU A 49 -19.95 25.57 8.64
CA LEU A 49 -20.25 26.83 9.30
C LEU A 49 -20.47 27.91 8.25
N ARG A 50 -21.50 28.75 8.42
CA ARG A 50 -21.64 29.99 7.66
C ARG A 50 -21.07 31.15 8.46
N LEU A 51 -20.06 31.81 7.89
CA LEU A 51 -19.40 32.97 8.45
C LEU A 51 -20.28 34.23 8.34
N PRO A 52 -20.01 35.30 9.11
CA PRO A 52 -20.82 36.53 9.09
C PRO A 52 -20.90 37.23 7.73
N ASN A 53 -19.90 37.02 6.87
CA ASN A 53 -19.87 37.52 5.50
C ASN A 53 -20.71 36.68 4.52
N GLY A 54 -21.31 35.57 4.98
CA GLY A 54 -22.12 34.65 4.18
C GLY A 54 -21.36 33.48 3.57
N GLU A 55 -20.02 33.45 3.66
CA GLU A 55 -19.19 32.33 3.18
C GLU A 55 -19.44 31.07 4.02
N ILE A 56 -19.29 29.91 3.39
CA ILE A 56 -19.38 28.61 4.07
C ILE A 56 -17.96 28.05 4.21
N CYS A 57 -17.64 27.54 5.38
CA CYS A 57 -16.41 26.82 5.66
C CYS A 57 -16.70 25.41 6.23
N LEU A 58 -15.81 24.48 5.94
CA LEU A 58 -15.77 23.14 6.52
C LEU A 58 -14.85 23.16 7.74
N VAL A 59 -15.35 22.66 8.88
CA VAL A 59 -14.56 22.56 10.11
C VAL A 59 -13.97 21.17 10.23
N CYS A 60 -12.65 21.10 10.29
CA CYS A 60 -11.92 19.86 10.57
C CYS A 60 -12.34 19.28 11.94
N PRO A 61 -12.88 18.06 12.02
CA PRO A 61 -13.31 17.47 13.28
C PRO A 61 -12.13 17.08 14.20
N VAL A 62 -10.91 17.06 13.68
CA VAL A 62 -9.70 16.67 14.43
C VAL A 62 -9.05 17.88 15.10
N CYS A 63 -8.79 18.96 14.35
CA CYS A 63 -8.08 20.13 14.86
C CYS A 63 -8.92 21.42 14.94
N GLY A 64 -10.16 21.41 14.44
CA GLY A 64 -11.04 22.58 14.45
C GLY A 64 -10.71 23.65 13.39
N SER A 65 -9.75 23.40 12.48
CA SER A 65 -9.44 24.33 11.38
C SER A 65 -10.65 24.58 10.50
N GLU A 66 -10.88 25.86 10.15
CA GLU A 66 -11.92 26.29 9.21
C GLU A 66 -11.32 26.38 7.80
N LEU A 67 -11.82 25.55 6.88
CA LEU A 67 -11.36 25.43 5.50
C LEU A 67 -12.46 25.97 4.57
N PRO A 68 -12.16 26.44 3.36
CA PRO A 68 -13.19 26.79 2.38
C PRO A 68 -14.20 25.63 2.20
N ASP A 69 -15.44 25.91 1.77
CA ASP A 69 -16.40 24.85 1.36
C ASP A 69 -15.98 24.21 0.03
N ASP A 70 -14.77 23.67 0.05
CA ASP A 70 -14.10 22.91 -0.98
C ASP A 70 -13.72 21.58 -0.34
N GLU A 71 -14.45 20.54 -0.75
CA GLU A 71 -14.25 19.19 -0.23
C GLU A 71 -12.85 18.67 -0.53
N ALA A 72 -12.25 19.01 -1.67
CA ALA A 72 -10.91 18.57 -2.03
C ALA A 72 -9.87 19.20 -1.08
N ALA A 73 -9.95 20.52 -0.85
CA ALA A 73 -9.09 21.21 0.10
C ALA A 73 -9.27 20.69 1.54
N PHE A 74 -10.51 20.33 1.91
CA PHE A 74 -10.79 19.72 3.22
C PHE A 74 -10.19 18.32 3.36
N LEU A 75 -10.38 17.46 2.37
CA LEU A 75 -9.81 16.10 2.36
C LEU A 75 -8.29 16.15 2.33
N GLU A 76 -7.70 17.05 1.53
CA GLU A 76 -6.26 17.32 1.52
C GLU A 76 -5.78 17.78 2.90
N HIS A 77 -6.48 18.71 3.57
CA HIS A 77 -6.13 19.11 4.93
C HIS A 77 -6.19 17.93 5.91
N VAL A 78 -7.23 17.09 5.84
CA VAL A 78 -7.35 15.98 6.80
C VAL A 78 -6.32 14.89 6.55
N ALA A 79 -6.06 14.59 5.29
CA ALA A 79 -5.02 13.67 4.86
C ALA A 79 -3.62 14.20 5.25
N SER A 80 -3.35 15.48 4.97
CA SER A 80 -2.04 16.07 5.25
C SER A 80 -1.83 16.32 6.74
N SER A 81 -2.75 16.98 7.43
CA SER A 81 -2.51 17.40 8.81
C SER A 81 -2.68 16.25 9.80
N HIS A 82 -3.55 15.28 9.48
CA HIS A 82 -3.97 14.23 10.43
C HIS A 82 -3.73 12.80 9.90
N GLY A 83 -3.27 12.62 8.64
CA GLY A 83 -3.05 11.30 8.00
C GLY A 83 -4.24 10.38 8.12
N ARG A 84 -5.44 10.98 8.03
CA ARG A 84 -6.70 10.26 8.00
C ARG A 84 -7.27 10.35 6.60
N ALA A 85 -7.62 9.21 6.04
CA ALA A 85 -8.49 9.16 4.87
C ALA A 85 -9.92 9.35 5.36
N LEU A 86 -10.56 10.44 4.96
CA LEU A 86 -12.01 10.56 5.08
C LEU A 86 -12.63 10.20 3.74
N ALA A 87 -13.65 9.35 3.81
CA ALA A 87 -14.54 9.07 2.69
C ALA A 87 -15.86 9.80 2.96
N ALA A 88 -16.36 10.58 2.01
CA ALA A 88 -17.70 11.13 2.13
C ALA A 88 -18.72 9.98 2.15
N PRO A 89 -19.82 10.06 2.90
CA PRO A 89 -20.90 9.09 2.83
C PRO A 89 -21.44 8.94 1.40
N GLY A 90 -21.22 7.77 0.79
CA GLY A 90 -21.46 7.49 -0.63
C GLY A 90 -20.29 7.84 -1.55
N GLY A 91 -19.38 8.72 -1.15
CA GLY A 91 -18.07 8.93 -1.76
C GLY A 91 -17.10 7.85 -1.31
N LYS A 92 -17.01 6.77 -2.07
CA LYS A 92 -15.96 5.77 -1.85
C LYS A 92 -14.60 6.44 -2.05
N VAL A 93 -13.55 5.90 -1.46
CA VAL A 93 -12.15 6.26 -1.75
C VAL A 93 -11.77 5.77 -3.17
N GLY A 94 -12.62 6.04 -4.15
CA GLY A 94 -12.34 5.92 -5.58
C GLY A 94 -11.74 7.24 -6.02
N GLY A 95 -10.51 7.50 -5.58
CA GLY A 95 -9.71 8.60 -6.09
C GLY A 95 -8.68 8.05 -7.06
N GLU A 96 -8.30 8.86 -8.04
CA GLU A 96 -7.02 8.68 -8.72
C GLU A 96 -5.92 8.51 -7.67
N SER A 97 -4.90 7.70 -7.97
CA SER A 97 -3.85 7.40 -7.00
C SER A 97 -3.19 8.63 -6.35
N ASP A 98 -3.22 9.79 -7.00
CA ASP A 98 -2.71 11.06 -6.46
C ASP A 98 -3.49 11.55 -5.22
N HIS A 99 -4.77 11.21 -5.07
CA HIS A 99 -5.53 11.53 -3.87
C HIS A 99 -5.16 10.63 -2.69
N LEU A 100 -4.89 9.35 -2.96
CA LEU A 100 -4.43 8.39 -1.95
C LEU A 100 -3.03 8.72 -1.44
N ASP A 101 -2.23 9.33 -2.32
CA ASP A 101 -0.91 9.83 -2.03
C ASP A 101 -0.93 10.97 -0.99
N MET A 102 -2.03 11.71 -0.78
CA MET A 102 -2.03 12.82 0.19
C MET A 102 -2.08 12.38 1.67
N LEU A 103 -2.29 11.09 1.95
CA LEU A 103 -2.37 10.54 3.32
C LEU A 103 -1.03 10.56 4.09
N HIS A 104 0.04 10.96 3.42
CA HIS A 104 1.43 10.86 3.90
C HIS A 104 1.84 11.78 5.05
N GLN A 105 1.03 12.76 5.48
CA GLN A 105 1.57 13.86 6.29
C GLN A 105 1.08 13.94 7.75
N SER A 106 0.35 12.94 8.28
CA SER A 106 -0.16 12.97 9.70
C SER A 106 0.86 13.42 10.73
N SER A 107 0.36 14.16 11.73
CA SER A 107 1.06 14.40 12.99
C SER A 107 1.43 13.11 13.74
N SER A 108 2.59 13.15 14.38
CA SER A 108 3.44 12.06 14.88
C SER A 108 2.92 11.09 15.94
N GLU A 109 1.65 11.14 16.31
CA GLU A 109 1.23 10.58 17.60
C GLU A 109 1.19 9.04 17.65
N HIS A 110 1.25 8.33 16.51
CA HIS A 110 1.19 6.86 16.46
C HIS A 110 2.29 6.22 15.59
N TRP A 111 3.42 6.90 15.41
CA TRP A 111 4.48 6.42 14.52
C TRP A 111 5.21 5.17 15.05
N TYR A 112 5.70 4.38 14.09
CA TYR A 112 6.72 3.37 14.31
C TYR A 112 7.84 3.95 15.19
N PRO A 113 8.17 3.38 16.37
CA PRO A 113 9.08 4.01 17.33
C PRO A 113 10.47 4.33 16.78
N ARG A 114 10.94 3.58 15.77
CA ARG A 114 12.23 3.78 15.11
C ARG A 114 12.12 4.45 13.74
N ARG A 115 11.02 5.17 13.47
CA ARG A 115 10.77 5.85 12.19
C ARG A 115 11.96 6.69 11.72
N ASP A 116 12.47 7.58 12.57
CA ASP A 116 13.55 8.49 12.16
C ASP A 116 14.85 7.73 11.86
N GLU A 117 15.08 6.61 12.55
CA GLU A 117 16.19 5.72 12.27
C GLU A 117 16.01 5.00 10.93
N ALA A 118 14.82 4.45 10.68
CA ALA A 118 14.46 3.82 9.41
C ALA A 118 14.57 4.80 8.25
N LEU A 119 14.05 6.03 8.35
CA LEU A 119 14.13 7.02 7.26
C LEU A 119 15.59 7.41 6.92
N ARG A 120 16.49 7.38 7.91
CA ARG A 120 17.92 7.63 7.70
C ARG A 120 18.66 6.45 7.07
N GLN A 121 18.16 5.22 7.22
CA GLN A 121 18.90 4.01 6.88
C GLN A 121 18.25 3.17 5.77
N LEU A 122 16.96 3.33 5.51
CA LEU A 122 16.15 2.50 4.64
C LEU A 122 15.34 3.35 3.64
N HIS A 123 15.17 2.85 2.43
CA HIS A 123 14.04 3.18 1.56
C HIS A 123 13.04 2.03 1.64
N VAL A 124 11.86 2.29 2.21
CA VAL A 124 10.80 1.28 2.32
C VAL A 124 9.89 1.38 1.11
N ILE A 125 9.82 0.31 0.32
CA ILE A 125 9.22 0.31 -1.02
C ILE A 125 8.15 -0.78 -1.11
N SER A 126 6.92 -0.39 -1.46
CA SER A 126 5.88 -1.37 -1.78
C SER A 126 6.15 -2.03 -3.14
N LEU A 127 5.98 -3.35 -3.20
CA LEU A 127 5.90 -4.10 -4.47
C LEU A 127 4.45 -4.49 -4.84
N GLY A 128 3.47 -3.89 -4.18
CA GLY A 128 2.06 -4.03 -4.52
C GLY A 128 1.43 -5.30 -3.96
N SER A 129 0.71 -6.02 -4.84
CA SER A 129 -0.31 -7.04 -4.51
C SER A 129 -1.60 -6.46 -3.94
N PHE A 130 -1.49 -5.62 -2.91
CA PHE A 130 -2.63 -4.96 -2.28
C PHE A 130 -2.30 -3.53 -1.89
N CYS A 131 -3.19 -2.57 -2.16
CA CYS A 131 -2.97 -1.14 -1.87
C CYS A 131 -2.81 -0.85 -0.36
N GLY A 132 -3.39 -1.69 0.50
CA GLY A 132 -3.17 -1.67 1.95
C GLY A 132 -1.70 -1.73 2.36
N MET A 133 -0.82 -2.34 1.55
CA MET A 133 0.62 -2.34 1.83
C MET A 133 1.20 -0.92 1.75
N LYS A 134 0.86 -0.17 0.69
CA LYS A 134 1.25 1.24 0.59
C LYS A 134 0.68 2.02 1.76
N PHE A 135 -0.63 1.95 2.00
CA PHE A 135 -1.26 2.66 3.13
C PHE A 135 -0.56 2.39 4.47
N SER A 136 -0.16 1.14 4.73
CA SER A 136 0.58 0.77 5.94
C SER A 136 1.96 1.42 6.03
N ILE A 137 2.72 1.44 4.92
CA ILE A 137 3.99 2.16 4.85
C ILE A 137 3.78 3.67 5.11
N GLN A 138 2.73 4.27 4.53
CA GLN A 138 2.42 5.69 4.76
C GLN A 138 2.05 5.95 6.21
N ARG A 139 1.22 5.10 6.82
CA ARG A 139 0.74 5.21 8.19
C ARG A 139 1.88 5.14 9.22
N LEU A 140 2.90 4.34 8.94
CA LEU A 140 4.12 4.29 9.75
C LEU A 140 5.04 5.51 9.54
N GLY A 141 4.67 6.42 8.64
CA GLY A 141 5.45 7.59 8.27
C GLY A 141 6.72 7.25 7.49
N LEU A 142 6.74 6.09 6.82
CA LEU A 142 7.87 5.55 6.05
C LEU A 142 7.70 5.73 4.53
N GLY A 143 6.55 6.24 4.09
CA GLY A 143 6.27 6.48 2.68
C GLY A 143 6.96 7.74 2.16
N ASP A 144 7.93 7.57 1.27
CA ASP A 144 8.68 8.65 0.62
C ASP A 144 8.11 8.93 -0.79
N ALA A 145 8.61 8.21 -1.80
CA ALA A 145 8.19 8.38 -3.19
C ALA A 145 6.97 7.53 -3.56
N HIS A 146 6.25 7.98 -4.60
CA HIS A 146 5.23 7.20 -5.29
C HIS A 146 5.86 6.36 -6.38
N LEU A 147 5.65 5.04 -6.31
CA LEU A 147 6.30 4.02 -7.11
C LEU A 147 5.25 3.21 -7.86
N PRO A 148 5.62 2.50 -8.95
CA PRO A 148 4.65 1.95 -9.90
C PRO A 148 3.78 0.83 -9.31
N PHE A 149 4.22 0.23 -8.20
CA PHE A 149 3.50 -0.86 -7.54
C PHE A 149 2.62 -0.43 -6.37
N ASP A 150 2.65 0.85 -5.97
CA ASP A 150 1.95 1.32 -4.76
C ASP A 150 0.42 1.09 -4.83
N TRP A 151 -0.16 1.27 -6.01
CA TRP A 151 -1.61 1.34 -6.22
C TRP A 151 -2.13 0.35 -7.26
N ILE A 152 -1.33 -0.68 -7.57
CA ILE A 152 -1.74 -1.74 -8.48
C ILE A 152 -1.74 -3.07 -7.75
N ARG A 153 -2.54 -4.01 -8.25
CA ARG A 153 -2.40 -5.41 -7.88
C ARG A 153 -1.40 -6.04 -8.82
N SER A 154 -0.51 -6.86 -8.30
CA SER A 154 0.52 -7.53 -9.08
C SER A 154 0.73 -8.94 -8.51
N THR A 155 1.27 -9.83 -9.32
CA THR A 155 1.80 -11.11 -8.83
C THR A 155 3.31 -11.02 -8.58
N SER A 156 3.84 -11.92 -7.76
CA SER A 156 5.30 -12.01 -7.49
C SER A 156 6.08 -12.26 -8.78
N GLU A 157 5.58 -13.16 -9.63
CA GLU A 157 6.12 -13.39 -10.98
C GLU A 157 6.07 -12.13 -11.86
N GLY A 158 4.94 -11.40 -11.83
CA GLY A 158 4.77 -10.15 -12.57
C GLY A 158 5.79 -9.09 -12.22
N VAL A 159 6.00 -8.87 -10.92
CA VAL A 159 7.01 -7.90 -10.45
C VAL A 159 8.41 -8.35 -10.85
N ALA A 160 8.76 -9.62 -10.68
CA ALA A 160 10.06 -10.13 -11.11
C ALA A 160 10.30 -9.90 -12.62
N LYS A 161 9.27 -10.14 -13.45
CA LYS A 161 9.31 -9.89 -14.89
C LYS A 161 9.53 -8.41 -15.21
N PHE A 162 8.75 -7.51 -14.60
CA PHE A 162 8.86 -6.07 -14.83
C PHE A 162 10.22 -5.50 -14.39
N VAL A 163 10.75 -5.95 -13.26
CA VAL A 163 12.07 -5.52 -12.79
C VAL A 163 13.17 -5.94 -13.78
N ARG A 164 13.15 -7.20 -14.24
CA ARG A 164 14.15 -7.72 -15.18
C ARG A 164 14.12 -7.04 -16.54
N ASN A 165 12.92 -6.76 -17.06
CA ASN A 165 12.76 -6.23 -18.42
C ASN A 165 12.62 -4.69 -18.47
N GLY A 166 12.85 -3.99 -17.36
CA GLY A 166 12.70 -2.55 -17.30
C GLY A 166 11.27 -2.07 -17.56
N PHE A 167 10.27 -2.82 -17.09
CA PHE A 167 8.84 -2.56 -17.22
C PHE A 167 8.31 -2.64 -18.67
N GLN A 168 8.98 -3.36 -19.56
CA GLN A 168 8.44 -3.64 -20.88
C GLN A 168 7.10 -4.39 -20.79
N GLY A 169 6.08 -3.87 -21.47
CA GLY A 169 4.72 -4.43 -21.46
C GLY A 169 3.92 -4.10 -20.19
N PHE A 170 4.35 -3.12 -19.39
CA PHE A 170 3.62 -2.71 -18.18
C PHE A 170 2.23 -2.13 -18.46
N PHE A 171 1.99 -1.57 -19.66
CA PHE A 171 0.65 -1.14 -20.08
C PHE A 171 -0.01 -2.13 -21.06
N SER A 172 0.51 -3.36 -21.12
CA SER A 172 -0.10 -4.43 -21.90
C SER A 172 -1.21 -5.08 -21.08
N VAL A 173 -2.45 -4.84 -21.48
CA VAL A 173 -3.66 -5.27 -20.77
C VAL A 173 -4.50 -6.18 -21.65
N ALA A 174 -5.18 -7.16 -21.06
CA ALA A 174 -6.04 -8.08 -21.80
C ALA A 174 -7.51 -7.64 -21.75
N THR A 175 -7.96 -7.06 -20.63
CA THR A 175 -9.35 -6.58 -20.50
C THR A 175 -9.43 -5.25 -19.77
N ALA A 176 -10.55 -4.55 -20.00
CA ALA A 176 -10.99 -3.41 -19.21
C ALA A 176 -12.43 -3.66 -18.75
N CYS A 177 -12.73 -3.36 -17.49
CA CYS A 177 -14.04 -3.57 -16.90
C CYS A 177 -14.45 -2.36 -16.07
N ASP A 178 -15.67 -1.88 -16.24
CA ASP A 178 -16.25 -0.89 -15.35
C ASP A 178 -16.74 -1.58 -14.09
N VAL A 179 -16.44 -1.00 -12.93
CA VAL A 179 -16.90 -1.46 -11.61
C VAL A 179 -17.82 -0.38 -11.05
N PRO A 180 -19.13 -0.38 -11.42
CA PRO A 180 -20.04 0.70 -11.06
C PRO A 180 -20.18 0.88 -9.55
N SER A 181 -20.11 -0.22 -8.80
CA SER A 181 -20.15 -0.21 -7.34
C SER A 181 -19.00 0.59 -6.74
N ALA A 182 -17.89 0.78 -7.46
CA ALA A 182 -16.72 1.52 -7.01
C ALA A 182 -16.41 2.77 -7.85
N GLY A 183 -17.21 3.05 -8.89
CA GLY A 183 -17.04 4.21 -9.76
C GLY A 183 -15.71 4.25 -10.52
N MET A 184 -15.13 3.08 -10.82
CA MET A 184 -13.80 2.97 -11.45
C MET A 184 -13.83 2.08 -12.69
N ARG A 185 -12.85 2.29 -13.58
CA ARG A 185 -12.53 1.37 -14.67
C ARG A 185 -11.23 0.65 -14.36
N VAL A 186 -11.30 -0.68 -14.30
CA VAL A 186 -10.17 -1.55 -13.99
C VAL A 186 -9.59 -2.13 -15.27
N HIS A 187 -8.28 -2.03 -15.43
CA HIS A 187 -7.55 -2.67 -16.53
C HIS A 187 -6.76 -3.85 -16.01
N ARG A 188 -6.91 -5.04 -16.63
CA ARG A 188 -6.36 -6.29 -16.11
C ARG A 188 -5.51 -7.00 -17.14
N ALA A 189 -4.44 -7.63 -16.65
CA ALA A 189 -3.56 -8.50 -17.38
C ALA A 189 -3.31 -9.78 -16.56
N GLN A 190 -2.49 -10.69 -17.09
CA GLN A 190 -2.17 -11.96 -16.40
C GLN A 190 -1.44 -11.74 -15.06
N HIS A 191 -0.58 -10.72 -14.96
CA HIS A 191 0.30 -10.55 -13.79
C HIS A 191 0.12 -9.24 -13.03
N HIS A 192 -0.78 -8.37 -13.50
CA HIS A 192 -1.07 -7.09 -12.83
C HIS A 192 -2.43 -6.55 -13.24
N SER A 193 -2.94 -5.60 -12.45
CA SER A 193 -4.15 -4.85 -12.76
C SER A 193 -4.15 -3.47 -12.11
N PHE A 194 -4.71 -2.49 -12.82
CA PHE A 194 -4.83 -1.10 -12.40
C PHE A 194 -6.23 -0.86 -11.85
N TRP A 195 -6.33 -0.52 -10.55
CA TRP A 195 -7.60 -0.35 -9.84
C TRP A 195 -7.95 1.11 -9.57
N HIS A 196 -6.93 1.95 -9.41
CA HIS A 196 -7.08 3.36 -9.04
C HIS A 196 -6.78 4.31 -10.20
N ASP A 197 -6.42 3.79 -11.36
CA ASP A 197 -5.89 4.56 -12.48
C ASP A 197 -6.42 4.01 -13.81
N ASP A 198 -7.12 4.85 -14.58
CA ASP A 198 -7.57 4.51 -15.94
C ASP A 198 -6.41 4.66 -16.93
N VAL A 199 -5.64 3.59 -17.10
CA VAL A 199 -4.48 3.56 -18.00
C VAL A 199 -4.84 3.66 -19.50
N SER A 200 -6.13 3.73 -19.87
CA SER A 200 -6.52 4.12 -21.23
C SER A 200 -6.26 5.61 -21.49
N GLN A 201 -6.18 6.43 -20.44
CA GLN A 201 -5.85 7.85 -20.53
C GLN A 201 -4.33 8.05 -20.66
N LEU A 202 -3.93 8.90 -21.61
CA LEU A 202 -2.51 9.19 -21.87
C LEU A 202 -1.83 9.80 -20.64
N GLU A 203 -2.50 10.74 -19.97
CA GLU A 203 -1.95 11.45 -18.80
C GLU A 203 -1.65 10.50 -17.64
N VAL A 204 -2.51 9.51 -17.42
CA VAL A 204 -2.31 8.45 -16.42
C VAL A 204 -1.12 7.57 -16.79
N ARG A 205 -0.95 7.21 -18.07
CA ARG A 205 0.24 6.46 -18.52
C ARG A 205 1.52 7.26 -18.32
N GLU A 206 1.53 8.54 -18.67
CA GLU A 206 2.69 9.41 -18.44
C GLU A 206 3.00 9.56 -16.95
N LYS A 207 1.99 9.63 -16.07
CA LYS A 207 2.16 9.56 -14.61
C LYS A 207 2.84 8.27 -14.18
N MET A 208 2.36 7.12 -14.66
CA MET A 208 2.94 5.81 -14.34
C MET A 208 4.36 5.65 -14.88
N LYS A 209 4.67 6.15 -16.08
CA LYS A 209 6.03 6.19 -16.62
C LYS A 209 6.98 6.96 -15.72
N ARG A 210 6.55 8.10 -15.16
CA ARG A 210 7.37 8.83 -14.16
C ARG A 210 7.60 8.00 -12.89
N ARG A 211 6.58 7.28 -12.41
CA ARG A 211 6.73 6.35 -11.26
C ARG A 211 7.71 5.21 -11.59
N VAL A 212 7.62 4.60 -12.77
CA VAL A 212 8.56 3.59 -13.27
C VAL A 212 9.98 4.15 -13.35
N ALA A 213 10.16 5.34 -13.93
CA ALA A 213 11.47 5.98 -14.03
C ALA A 213 12.10 6.22 -12.65
N ARG A 214 11.32 6.72 -11.68
CA ARG A 214 11.78 6.84 -10.28
C ARG A 214 12.18 5.52 -9.67
N PHE A 215 11.39 4.46 -9.87
CA PHE A 215 11.69 3.13 -9.36
C PHE A 215 12.99 2.57 -9.96
N LEU A 216 13.19 2.74 -11.27
CA LEU A 216 14.42 2.29 -11.93
C LEU A 216 15.64 3.13 -11.51
N ALA A 217 15.45 4.42 -11.24
CA ALA A 217 16.50 5.34 -10.77
C ALA A 217 16.99 5.02 -9.36
N LEU A 218 16.28 4.18 -8.58
CA LEU A 218 16.78 3.68 -7.29
C LEU A 218 18.14 2.95 -7.44
N ALA A 219 18.42 2.37 -8.61
CA ALA A 219 19.71 1.76 -8.90
C ALA A 219 20.84 2.82 -9.08
N ASP A 220 20.48 4.03 -9.50
CA ASP A 220 21.42 5.10 -9.88
C ASP A 220 21.61 6.15 -8.78
N GLU A 221 20.76 6.16 -7.75
CA GLU A 221 20.83 7.10 -6.60
C GLU A 221 22.22 7.16 -5.97
N GLU A 222 22.93 6.04 -5.97
CA GLU A 222 24.29 5.95 -5.46
C GLU A 222 25.28 6.83 -6.23
N ALA A 223 25.26 6.74 -7.56
CA ALA A 223 26.11 7.57 -8.41
C ALA A 223 25.76 9.06 -8.24
N ALA A 224 24.48 9.37 -8.09
CA ALA A 224 24.01 10.74 -7.88
C ALA A 224 24.43 11.29 -6.51
N GLN A 225 24.38 10.50 -5.43
CA GLN A 225 24.82 10.93 -4.10
C GLN A 225 26.34 11.10 -4.05
N ALA A 226 27.11 10.18 -4.64
CA ALA A 226 28.58 10.28 -4.70
C ALA A 226 29.06 11.54 -5.44
N ALA A 227 28.36 11.96 -6.50
CA ALA A 227 28.69 13.16 -7.26
C ALA A 227 28.42 14.47 -6.51
N ASN A 228 27.48 14.47 -5.53
CA ASN A 228 27.05 15.68 -4.81
C ASN A 228 27.76 15.89 -3.46
N THR A 229 28.59 14.94 -3.01
CA THR A 229 29.41 15.11 -1.80
C THR A 229 30.57 16.07 -2.07
N ASP A 230 30.34 17.36 -1.81
CA ASP A 230 31.26 18.50 -1.95
C ASP A 230 32.45 18.45 -0.95
N GLY A 231 33.20 17.34 -0.91
CA GLY A 231 34.46 17.19 -0.15
C GLY A 231 34.44 17.54 1.35
N SER A 232 33.27 17.90 1.91
CA SER A 232 33.15 18.36 3.28
C SER A 232 33.25 17.12 4.17
N ALA A 233 34.41 16.98 4.79
CA ALA A 233 34.89 15.78 5.46
C ALA A 233 34.12 15.38 6.74
N GLY A 234 32.85 15.76 6.86
CA GLY A 234 32.02 15.54 8.06
C GLY A 234 30.72 14.77 7.84
N SER A 235 30.27 14.54 6.59
CA SER A 235 29.01 13.85 6.32
C SER A 235 29.20 12.68 5.37
N THR A 236 29.63 11.53 5.90
CA THR A 236 29.50 10.24 5.24
C THR A 236 28.01 9.89 5.16
N SER A 237 27.33 10.37 4.12
CA SER A 237 25.99 9.91 3.78
C SER A 237 26.08 8.44 3.38
N CYS A 238 25.88 7.53 4.34
CA CYS A 238 25.75 6.11 4.02
C CYS A 238 24.52 5.93 3.14
N LEU A 239 24.67 5.20 2.04
CA LEU A 239 23.54 4.83 1.18
C LEU A 239 22.48 4.12 2.03
N ARG A 240 21.23 4.50 1.82
CA ARG A 240 20.09 3.86 2.48
C ARG A 240 19.88 2.48 1.86
N ASP A 241 19.68 1.44 2.65
CA ASP A 241 19.33 0.10 2.16
C ASP A 241 17.94 0.12 1.49
N LEU A 242 17.69 -0.80 0.56
CA LEU A 242 16.39 -0.94 -0.09
C LEU A 242 15.59 -2.04 0.61
N LEU A 243 14.53 -1.68 1.33
CA LEU A 243 13.60 -2.64 1.92
C LEU A 243 12.32 -2.70 1.07
N PHE A 244 12.25 -3.72 0.24
CA PHE A 244 11.05 -4.05 -0.51
C PHE A 244 10.07 -4.83 0.37
N VAL A 245 8.81 -4.41 0.42
CA VAL A 245 7.73 -5.02 1.19
C VAL A 245 6.56 -5.37 0.29
N ARG A 246 5.98 -6.56 0.49
CA ARG A 246 4.92 -7.13 -0.34
C ARG A 246 3.99 -8.03 0.48
N SER A 247 2.70 -8.04 0.15
CA SER A 247 1.83 -9.18 0.51
C SER A 247 1.70 -10.17 -0.66
N CYS A 248 1.60 -11.46 -0.36
CA CYS A 248 1.33 -12.47 -1.39
C CYS A 248 -0.08 -12.30 -1.96
N ALA A 249 -0.23 -12.39 -3.29
CA ALA A 249 -1.57 -12.42 -3.88
C ALA A 249 -2.30 -13.73 -3.54
N CYS A 250 -1.54 -14.82 -3.43
CA CYS A 250 -1.95 -16.09 -2.85
C CYS A 250 -0.74 -16.82 -2.24
N THR A 251 -0.98 -17.80 -1.37
CA THR A 251 0.11 -18.56 -0.71
C THR A 251 1.04 -19.26 -1.72
N GLU A 252 0.53 -19.68 -2.88
CA GLU A 252 1.36 -20.30 -3.94
C GLU A 252 2.45 -19.38 -4.52
N GLU A 253 2.35 -18.06 -4.33
CA GLU A 253 3.40 -17.13 -4.74
C GLU A 253 4.74 -17.38 -4.05
N LEU A 254 4.75 -18.09 -2.91
CA LEU A 254 5.97 -18.47 -2.22
C LEU A 254 6.92 -19.27 -3.13
N ARG A 255 6.42 -20.00 -4.14
CA ARG A 255 7.27 -20.71 -5.13
C ARG A 255 8.06 -19.78 -6.04
N HIS A 256 7.68 -18.51 -6.11
CA HIS A 256 8.29 -17.50 -6.98
C HIS A 256 9.15 -16.49 -6.21
N LEU A 257 9.25 -16.64 -4.88
CA LEU A 257 9.85 -15.62 -4.03
C LEU A 257 11.35 -15.44 -4.31
N GLU A 258 12.09 -16.54 -4.43
CA GLU A 258 13.53 -16.51 -4.70
C GLU A 258 13.82 -15.90 -6.07
N GLN A 259 12.94 -16.14 -7.05
CA GLN A 259 13.05 -15.53 -8.38
C GLN A 259 12.79 -14.02 -8.34
N LEU A 260 11.84 -13.57 -7.53
CA LEU A 260 11.59 -12.15 -7.30
C LEU A 260 12.79 -11.49 -6.62
N TYR A 261 13.31 -12.09 -5.54
CA TYR A 261 14.47 -11.58 -4.83
C TYR A 261 15.72 -11.49 -5.73
N ALA A 262 15.96 -12.50 -6.57
CA ALA A 262 17.05 -12.50 -7.53
C ALA A 262 16.93 -11.33 -8.52
N ALA A 263 15.72 -11.06 -9.05
CA ALA A 263 15.49 -9.93 -9.95
C ALA A 263 15.76 -8.57 -9.30
N LEU A 264 15.33 -8.39 -8.04
CA LEU A 264 15.58 -7.16 -7.27
C LEU A 264 17.07 -7.00 -6.98
N SER A 265 17.74 -8.07 -6.55
CA SER A 265 19.17 -8.05 -6.20
C SER A 265 20.04 -7.78 -7.43
N GLU A 266 19.73 -8.41 -8.56
CA GLU A 266 20.42 -8.17 -9.82
C GLU A 266 20.29 -6.70 -10.25
N ARG A 267 19.08 -6.14 -10.17
CA ARG A 267 18.81 -4.76 -10.61
C ARG A 267 19.37 -3.69 -9.67
N PHE A 268 19.27 -3.90 -8.36
CA PHE A 268 19.50 -2.85 -7.36
C PHE A 268 20.68 -3.11 -6.42
N GLY A 269 21.21 -4.32 -6.38
CA GLY A 269 22.38 -4.69 -5.56
C GLY A 269 23.69 -4.65 -6.34
N SER A 270 23.63 -4.65 -7.67
CA SER A 270 24.81 -4.62 -8.56
C SER A 270 25.37 -3.20 -8.67
N SER A 271 26.11 -2.75 -7.66
CA SER A 271 26.88 -1.51 -7.73
C SER A 271 28.36 -1.79 -7.96
N ALA A 272 29.02 -0.93 -8.73
CA ALA A 272 30.47 -0.93 -8.89
C ALA A 272 31.21 -0.39 -7.65
N ALA A 273 30.49 0.10 -6.64
CA ALA A 273 31.08 0.65 -5.43
C ALA A 273 31.72 -0.41 -4.53
N GLU A 274 32.63 0.04 -3.66
CA GLU A 274 33.34 -0.81 -2.71
C GLU A 274 32.42 -1.51 -1.71
N ARG A 275 31.24 -0.94 -1.45
CA ARG A 275 30.20 -1.51 -0.58
C ARG A 275 28.88 -1.60 -1.34
N PRO A 276 28.42 -2.80 -1.73
CA PRO A 276 27.16 -2.95 -2.41
C PRO A 276 26.00 -2.53 -1.49
N ARG A 277 25.01 -1.82 -2.05
CA ARG A 277 23.76 -1.46 -1.37
C ARG A 277 23.02 -2.75 -0.98
N ARG A 278 22.53 -2.85 0.26
CA ARG A 278 21.72 -4.02 0.67
C ARG A 278 20.35 -3.95 0.02
N VAL A 279 19.95 -5.07 -0.58
CA VAL A 279 18.61 -5.30 -1.11
C VAL A 279 17.91 -6.30 -0.20
N LEU A 280 16.81 -5.87 0.39
CA LEU A 280 16.04 -6.63 1.35
C LEU A 280 14.61 -6.81 0.82
N LEU A 281 14.03 -7.98 1.03
CA LEU A 281 12.68 -8.34 0.63
C LEU A 281 11.95 -8.96 1.82
N ALA A 282 10.90 -8.29 2.28
CA ALA A 282 9.97 -8.82 3.27
C ALA A 282 8.62 -9.16 2.60
N VAL A 283 8.16 -10.39 2.80
CA VAL A 283 6.92 -10.89 2.22
C VAL A 283 5.93 -11.32 3.30
N VAL A 284 4.72 -10.78 3.19
CA VAL A 284 3.60 -11.06 4.08
C VAL A 284 2.68 -12.09 3.46
N VAL A 285 2.43 -13.18 4.19
CA VAL A 285 1.49 -14.25 3.81
C VAL A 285 0.24 -14.08 4.67
N ASP A 286 -0.83 -13.59 4.05
CA ASP A 286 -2.12 -13.36 4.72
C ASP A 286 -2.92 -14.65 4.93
N GLY A 287 -3.99 -14.57 5.73
CA GLY A 287 -4.96 -15.65 5.92
C GLY A 287 -4.50 -16.76 6.88
N GLN A 288 -3.57 -16.44 7.79
CA GLN A 288 -3.05 -17.38 8.79
C GLN A 288 -3.80 -17.24 10.12
N ASP A 289 -3.83 -18.28 10.95
CA ASP A 289 -4.59 -18.24 12.22
C ASP A 289 -4.01 -17.25 13.23
N HIS A 290 -2.71 -16.98 13.13
CA HIS A 290 -1.99 -16.09 14.03
C HIS A 290 -0.83 -15.42 13.32
N TYR A 291 -0.27 -14.41 13.98
CA TYR A 291 0.93 -13.73 13.50
C TYR A 291 2.17 -14.56 13.84
N GLU A 292 2.97 -14.90 12.84
CA GLU A 292 4.24 -15.62 12.94
C GLU A 292 5.31 -14.87 12.11
N GLY A 293 6.39 -14.46 12.76
CA GLY A 293 7.50 -13.77 12.09
C GLY A 293 8.38 -12.98 13.07
N PRO A 294 9.60 -12.61 12.66
CA PRO A 294 10.17 -12.81 11.32
C PRO A 294 10.63 -14.26 11.08
N ILE A 295 10.34 -14.80 9.89
CA ILE A 295 10.82 -16.11 9.42
C ILE A 295 11.92 -15.85 8.39
N PHE A 296 13.14 -16.27 8.68
CA PHE A 296 14.31 -15.97 7.84
C PHE A 296 14.54 -17.04 6.76
N HIS A 297 15.12 -16.63 5.64
CA HIS A 297 15.61 -17.55 4.62
C HIS A 297 17.09 -17.89 4.88
N ALA A 298 17.43 -19.17 4.95
CA ALA A 298 18.75 -19.68 5.31
C ALA A 298 19.83 -19.34 4.27
N SER A 299 19.49 -19.47 2.98
CA SER A 299 20.43 -19.26 1.87
C SER A 299 20.34 -17.87 1.21
N LEU A 300 19.30 -17.09 1.52
CA LEU A 300 19.06 -15.77 0.93
C LEU A 300 18.88 -14.77 2.08
N PRO A 301 19.99 -14.23 2.65
CA PRO A 301 19.91 -13.46 3.88
C PRO A 301 19.07 -12.19 3.73
N GLY A 302 18.88 -11.67 2.51
CA GLY A 302 18.00 -10.53 2.24
C GLY A 302 16.52 -10.87 2.10
N VAL A 303 16.08 -12.10 2.43
CA VAL A 303 14.66 -12.52 2.37
C VAL A 303 14.13 -12.80 3.77
N LEU A 304 12.97 -12.22 4.07
CA LEU A 304 12.24 -12.36 5.33
C LEU A 304 10.76 -12.60 5.03
N LEU A 305 10.13 -13.52 5.75
CA LEU A 305 8.71 -13.82 5.62
C LEU A 305 7.97 -13.53 6.92
N ILE A 306 6.71 -13.15 6.80
CA ILE A 306 5.79 -12.86 7.91
C ILE A 306 4.46 -13.50 7.57
N ALA A 307 3.99 -14.43 8.39
CA ALA A 307 2.64 -14.98 8.31
C ALA A 307 1.72 -14.18 9.23
N GLN A 308 0.52 -13.83 8.76
CA GLN A 308 -0.44 -13.09 9.58
C GLN A 308 -1.89 -13.42 9.25
N PRO A 309 -2.83 -13.12 10.17
CA PRO A 309 -4.25 -13.15 9.87
C PRO A 309 -4.62 -12.22 8.74
N LEU A 310 -5.67 -12.59 8.00
CA LEU A 310 -6.27 -11.69 7.03
C LEU A 310 -6.86 -10.51 7.78
N ALA A 311 -6.41 -9.31 7.45
CA ALA A 311 -6.97 -8.09 8.01
C ALA A 311 -8.46 -7.97 7.65
N SER A 312 -9.25 -7.42 8.56
CA SER A 312 -10.61 -7.02 8.25
C SER A 312 -10.63 -5.88 7.22
N ASP A 313 -11.76 -5.72 6.50
CA ASP A 313 -11.93 -4.63 5.53
C ASP A 313 -11.73 -3.25 6.17
N GLU A 314 -12.13 -3.08 7.44
CA GLU A 314 -11.94 -1.83 8.20
C GLU A 314 -10.45 -1.54 8.43
N GLU A 315 -9.67 -2.53 8.87
CA GLU A 315 -8.23 -2.39 9.09
C GLU A 315 -7.47 -2.16 7.77
N ALA A 316 -7.88 -2.83 6.69
CA ALA A 316 -7.31 -2.66 5.37
C ALA A 316 -7.51 -1.23 4.86
N MET A 317 -8.72 -0.68 5.00
CA MET A 317 -9.05 0.69 4.61
C MET A 317 -8.41 1.74 5.53
N ALA A 318 -8.18 1.43 6.79
CA ALA A 318 -7.47 2.30 7.74
C ALA A 318 -5.94 2.32 7.52
N GLY A 319 -5.41 1.46 6.64
CA GLY A 319 -3.97 1.30 6.43
C GLY A 319 -3.27 0.62 7.60
N GLU A 320 -3.99 -0.14 8.42
CA GLU A 320 -3.42 -0.86 9.58
C GLU A 320 -3.01 -2.28 9.24
N ALA A 321 -3.59 -2.86 8.18
CA ALA A 321 -3.46 -4.27 7.81
C ALA A 321 -2.02 -4.82 7.79
N TYR A 322 -1.03 -4.02 7.40
CA TYR A 322 0.36 -4.46 7.31
C TYR A 322 1.31 -3.65 8.21
N CYS A 323 0.81 -2.77 9.06
CA CYS A 323 1.66 -1.92 9.90
C CYS A 323 2.59 -2.76 10.80
N ARG A 324 2.07 -3.81 11.44
CA ARG A 324 2.87 -4.70 12.28
C ARG A 324 3.95 -5.43 11.48
N ALA A 325 3.60 -5.93 10.28
CA ALA A 325 4.53 -6.66 9.43
C ALA A 325 5.64 -5.75 8.87
N VAL A 326 5.30 -4.56 8.38
CA VAL A 326 6.26 -3.57 7.88
C VAL A 326 7.20 -3.09 8.99
N ALA A 327 6.67 -2.80 10.19
CA ALA A 327 7.49 -2.43 11.34
C ALA A 327 8.46 -3.56 11.73
N THR A 328 7.98 -4.81 11.78
CA THR A 328 8.82 -5.99 12.05
C THR A 328 9.95 -6.13 11.03
N ALA A 329 9.66 -5.93 9.75
CA ALA A 329 10.67 -5.97 8.68
C ALA A 329 11.69 -4.83 8.82
N CYS A 330 11.27 -3.63 9.19
CA CYS A 330 12.16 -2.50 9.46
C CYS A 330 13.07 -2.78 10.66
N ASP A 331 12.52 -3.30 11.76
CA ASP A 331 13.30 -3.65 12.95
C ASP A 331 14.37 -4.68 12.61
N ALA A 332 14.01 -5.77 11.93
CA ALA A 332 14.95 -6.80 11.49
C ALA A 332 16.03 -6.26 10.52
N ALA A 333 15.67 -5.30 9.67
CA ALA A 333 16.62 -4.66 8.74
C ALA A 333 17.63 -3.77 9.47
N LEU A 334 17.16 -3.01 10.47
CA LEU A 334 17.96 -2.07 11.27
C LEU A 334 18.82 -2.77 12.32
N GLU A 335 18.41 -3.95 12.81
CA GLU A 335 19.21 -4.77 13.74
C GLU A 335 20.38 -5.48 13.05
N ALA A 336 20.37 -5.55 11.72
CA ALA A 336 21.44 -6.21 10.97
C ALA A 336 22.75 -5.46 11.12
N ASP A 337 23.81 -6.21 11.45
CA ASP A 337 25.15 -5.65 11.50
C ASP A 337 25.55 -5.17 10.10
N LYS A 338 25.80 -3.86 10.00
CA LYS A 338 26.20 -3.19 8.76
C LYS A 338 27.53 -3.70 8.22
N ASP A 339 28.34 -4.33 9.07
CA ASP A 339 29.69 -4.72 8.71
C ASP A 339 29.76 -6.11 8.06
N PHE A 340 28.73 -6.97 8.15
CA PHE A 340 28.90 -8.39 7.77
C PHE A 340 27.76 -9.11 7.05
N SER A 341 26.50 -8.67 7.13
CA SER A 341 25.40 -9.39 6.46
C SER A 341 24.80 -8.55 5.35
N GLY A 342 25.00 -8.95 4.09
CA GLY A 342 24.28 -8.41 2.93
C GLY A 342 22.76 -8.66 2.95
N GLY A 343 22.15 -8.87 4.13
CA GLY A 343 20.76 -9.25 4.37
C GLY A 343 20.32 -8.92 5.79
N PHE A 344 19.18 -9.44 6.25
CA PHE A 344 18.63 -9.22 7.59
C PHE A 344 19.49 -9.84 8.70
N ALA A 345 19.34 -9.33 9.94
CA ALA A 345 20.02 -9.87 11.10
C ALA A 345 19.44 -11.25 11.46
N LEU A 346 20.26 -12.30 11.40
CA LEU A 346 19.99 -13.52 12.15
C LEU A 346 20.40 -13.25 13.60
N SER A 347 19.50 -12.69 14.40
CA SER A 347 19.79 -12.42 15.82
C SER A 347 20.07 -13.74 16.54
N SER A 348 21.36 -14.05 16.73
CA SER A 348 21.81 -15.20 17.52
C SER A 348 21.42 -15.08 18.99
N SER A 349 21.03 -13.87 19.45
CA SER A 349 20.63 -13.58 20.81
C SER A 349 19.13 -13.66 21.08
N SER A 350 18.29 -13.79 20.05
CA SER A 350 16.86 -14.01 20.25
C SER A 350 16.62 -15.47 20.62
N ALA A 351 16.78 -15.78 21.90
CA ALA A 351 16.40 -17.06 22.50
C ALA A 351 14.86 -17.22 22.60
N ASP A 352 14.11 -16.70 21.63
CA ASP A 352 12.69 -16.97 21.54
C ASP A 352 12.52 -18.40 21.01
N SER A 353 12.17 -19.31 21.91
CA SER A 353 11.95 -20.72 21.60
C SER A 353 10.82 -20.96 20.60
N ARG A 354 10.07 -19.91 20.25
CA ARG A 354 8.99 -19.93 19.25
C ARG A 354 9.44 -19.53 17.85
N ALA A 355 10.67 -19.06 17.67
CA ALA A 355 11.16 -18.69 16.35
C ALA A 355 11.29 -19.94 15.46
N ARG A 356 10.62 -19.92 14.30
CA ARG A 356 10.79 -20.96 13.28
C ARG A 356 12.25 -20.98 12.81
N PRO A 357 12.87 -22.16 12.59
CA PRO A 357 14.21 -22.23 12.02
C PRO A 357 14.25 -21.57 10.63
N PRO A 358 15.42 -21.06 10.20
CA PRO A 358 15.55 -20.51 8.86
C PRO A 358 15.21 -21.53 7.77
N LEU A 359 14.45 -21.10 6.77
CA LEU A 359 13.95 -21.93 5.66
C LEU A 359 14.99 -22.09 4.56
N GLN A 360 15.11 -23.26 3.93
CA GLN A 360 15.99 -23.38 2.75
C GLN A 360 15.34 -22.83 1.49
N SER A 361 14.01 -22.84 1.44
CA SER A 361 13.18 -22.26 0.39
C SER A 361 11.86 -21.78 0.98
N ALA A 362 11.31 -20.70 0.43
CA ALA A 362 9.98 -20.21 0.80
C ALA A 362 8.88 -21.25 0.55
N ALA A 363 9.06 -22.15 -0.43
CA ALA A 363 8.13 -23.23 -0.72
C ALA A 363 8.03 -24.28 0.41
N GLU A 364 9.00 -24.34 1.34
CA GLU A 364 8.90 -25.22 2.52
C GLU A 364 7.70 -24.87 3.41
N LEU A 365 7.21 -23.63 3.33
CA LEU A 365 5.98 -23.21 4.02
C LEU A 365 4.70 -23.77 3.35
N LEU A 366 4.78 -24.32 2.15
CA LEU A 366 3.66 -24.95 1.45
C LEU A 366 3.62 -26.46 1.73
N ASP A 367 4.79 -27.10 1.65
CA ASP A 367 4.91 -28.56 1.58
C ASP A 367 5.55 -29.16 2.85
N GLY A 368 5.88 -28.33 3.86
CA GLY A 368 6.59 -28.72 5.08
C GLY A 368 5.73 -29.39 6.16
N THR A 369 6.34 -29.64 7.32
CA THR A 369 5.65 -30.29 8.47
C THR A 369 4.58 -29.42 9.10
N GLU A 370 4.73 -28.10 8.99
CA GLU A 370 3.78 -27.09 9.47
C GLU A 370 3.49 -26.14 8.31
N PRO A 371 2.67 -26.57 7.34
CA PRO A 371 2.35 -25.76 6.17
C PRO A 371 1.44 -24.60 6.56
N LEU A 372 1.62 -23.46 5.89
CA LEU A 372 0.73 -22.32 6.02
C LEU A 372 -0.63 -22.63 5.41
N ALA A 373 -1.67 -21.98 5.95
CA ALA A 373 -3.00 -22.04 5.38
C ALA A 373 -2.98 -21.45 3.97
N PHE A 374 -3.66 -22.12 3.04
CA PHE A 374 -3.86 -21.58 1.70
C PHE A 374 -4.78 -20.36 1.76
N CYS A 375 -4.29 -19.24 1.26
CA CYS A 375 -5.00 -17.99 1.13
C CYS A 375 -4.88 -17.52 -0.32
N ALA A 376 -6.00 -17.06 -0.88
CA ALA A 376 -6.07 -16.50 -2.24
C ALA A 376 -6.82 -15.16 -2.26
N ALA A 377 -6.87 -14.47 -1.11
CA ALA A 377 -7.60 -13.21 -0.97
C ALA A 377 -7.13 -12.16 -1.98
N GLY A 378 -5.83 -12.10 -2.28
CA GLY A 378 -5.27 -11.17 -3.27
C GLY A 378 -5.62 -11.51 -4.73
N LEU A 379 -6.12 -12.72 -5.02
CA LEU A 379 -6.66 -13.07 -6.35
C LEU A 379 -8.08 -12.51 -6.56
N GLN A 380 -8.80 -12.20 -5.49
CA GLN A 380 -10.17 -11.69 -5.53
C GLN A 380 -10.20 -10.18 -5.32
N SER A 381 -11.02 -9.49 -6.09
CA SER A 381 -11.07 -8.03 -6.02
C SER A 381 -11.84 -7.48 -4.82
N GLY A 382 -12.79 -8.26 -4.30
CA GLY A 382 -13.82 -7.77 -3.37
C GLY A 382 -15.03 -7.14 -4.07
N PHE A 383 -15.07 -7.09 -5.40
CA PHE A 383 -16.17 -6.52 -6.19
C PHE A 383 -16.92 -7.62 -6.97
N GLY A 384 -17.74 -8.38 -6.27
CA GLY A 384 -18.45 -9.54 -6.84
C GLY A 384 -17.46 -10.64 -7.26
N ASP A 385 -17.74 -11.28 -8.40
CA ASP A 385 -16.90 -12.37 -8.95
C ASP A 385 -15.69 -11.88 -9.76
N LEU A 386 -15.36 -10.59 -9.69
CA LEU A 386 -14.28 -10.01 -10.48
C LEU A 386 -12.91 -10.43 -9.91
N SER A 387 -12.14 -11.18 -10.70
CA SER A 387 -10.75 -11.54 -10.35
C SER A 387 -9.78 -10.36 -10.49
N CYS A 388 -8.66 -10.42 -9.76
CA CYS A 388 -7.60 -9.41 -9.88
C CYS A 388 -6.80 -9.54 -11.16
N PHE A 389 -6.66 -10.76 -11.67
CA PHE A 389 -5.81 -11.08 -12.80
C PHE A 389 -6.62 -11.83 -13.86
N GLU A 390 -6.16 -11.72 -15.09
CA GLU A 390 -6.70 -12.48 -16.21
C GLU A 390 -6.09 -13.88 -16.27
N VAL A 391 -6.84 -14.81 -16.88
CA VAL A 391 -6.33 -16.15 -17.10
C VAL A 391 -5.13 -16.12 -18.06
N PRO A 392 -4.09 -16.95 -17.84
CA PRO A 392 -2.94 -17.01 -18.73
C PRO A 392 -3.34 -17.27 -20.19
N GLY A 393 -2.65 -16.58 -21.11
CA GLY A 393 -2.80 -16.79 -22.56
C GLY A 393 -3.87 -15.96 -23.25
N LEU A 394 -4.61 -15.10 -22.55
CA LEU A 394 -5.48 -14.13 -23.23
C LEU A 394 -4.66 -13.17 -24.10
N PRO A 395 -5.16 -12.74 -25.27
CA PRO A 395 -4.52 -11.70 -26.08
C PRO A 395 -4.41 -10.41 -25.28
N HIS A 396 -3.27 -9.72 -25.40
CA HIS A 396 -3.06 -8.42 -24.76
C HIS A 396 -2.99 -7.32 -25.83
N VAL A 397 -3.46 -6.13 -25.47
CA VAL A 397 -3.32 -4.89 -26.23
C VAL A 397 -2.32 -4.02 -25.49
N ASP A 398 -1.28 -3.57 -26.20
CA ASP A 398 -0.37 -2.56 -25.67
C ASP A 398 -1.01 -1.18 -25.81
N LEU A 399 -1.20 -0.48 -24.68
CA LEU A 399 -1.78 0.86 -24.67
C LEU A 399 -0.75 1.96 -24.98
N GLU A 400 0.52 1.62 -25.22
CA GLU A 400 1.56 2.58 -25.59
C GLU A 400 1.60 2.94 -27.08
N GLY A 401 1.14 2.05 -27.98
CA GLY A 401 1.09 2.31 -29.43
C GLY A 401 1.14 1.07 -30.31
#